data_AF-A0A6P1MEA1-F1
#
_entry.id   AF-A0A6P1MEA1-F1
#
_cell.length_a   1.000
_cell.length_b   1.000
_cell.length_c   1.000
_cell.angle_alpha   90.00
_cell.angle_beta   90.00
_cell.angle_gamma   90.00
#
_symmetry.space_group_name_H-M   'P 1'
#
loop_
_entity.id
_entity.type
_entity.pdbx_description
1 polymer ?
#
loop_
_entity_poly.entity_id
_entity_poly.type
_entity_poly.pdbx_seq_one_letter_code
_entity_poly.pdbx_strand_id
1 'polypeptide(L)'
;MEKSVNEIISESFSEKEVINLLTELVSIPSHDGIKGQETGVAEYIYNFFVKEDIEAQLIPVIDGRCNVTARLKGTGNGNSLLFTGHTDTVPPMIWKGTHMKLEFQREKCTDAGLLI
;
A
#
# COMPACT_ATOMS: atom_id res chain seq x y z
N MET A 1 -20.14 0.05 -28.27
CA MET A 1 -20.61 -0.42 -26.96
C MET A 1 -19.76 0.26 -25.92
N GLU A 2 -20.37 0.82 -24.89
CA GLU A 2 -19.62 1.25 -23.70
C GLU A 2 -19.04 0.01 -23.02
N LYS A 3 -17.77 0.10 -22.58
CA LYS A 3 -17.15 -0.96 -21.80
C LYS A 3 -17.80 -1.04 -20.43
N SER A 4 -17.95 -2.24 -19.90
CA SER A 4 -18.42 -2.41 -18.52
C SER A 4 -17.35 -1.91 -17.54
N VAL A 5 -17.77 -1.54 -16.32
CA VAL A 5 -16.83 -1.15 -15.26
C VAL A 5 -15.77 -2.23 -15.00
N ASN A 6 -16.17 -3.50 -15.04
CA ASN A 6 -15.26 -4.63 -14.84
C ASN A 6 -14.18 -4.72 -15.93
N GLU A 7 -14.56 -4.49 -17.19
CA GLU A 7 -13.62 -4.47 -18.31
C GLU A 7 -12.61 -3.34 -18.14
N ILE A 8 -13.08 -2.13 -17.79
CA ILE A 8 -12.22 -0.97 -17.55
C ILE A 8 -11.21 -1.28 -16.43
N ILE A 9 -11.67 -1.80 -15.30
CA ILE A 9 -10.81 -2.16 -14.17
C ILE A 9 -9.77 -3.20 -14.60
N SER A 10 -10.20 -4.27 -15.28
CA SER A 10 -9.32 -5.37 -15.68
C SER A 10 -8.25 -4.97 -16.69
N GLU A 11 -8.52 -3.94 -17.50
CA GLU A 11 -7.57 -3.42 -18.49
C GLU A 11 -6.68 -2.30 -17.92
N SER A 12 -7.00 -1.77 -16.72
CA SER A 12 -6.29 -0.62 -16.14
C SER A 12 -4.98 -1.00 -15.43
N PHE A 13 -4.79 -2.28 -15.10
CA PHE A 13 -3.56 -2.78 -14.47
C PHE A 13 -3.30 -4.23 -14.86
N SER A 14 -2.03 -4.63 -14.81
CA SER A 14 -1.62 -6.01 -14.97
C SER A 14 -1.44 -6.72 -13.62
N GLU A 15 -1.62 -8.04 -13.60
CA GLU A 15 -1.33 -8.86 -12.42
C GLU A 15 0.11 -8.64 -11.91
N LYS A 16 1.07 -8.48 -12.84
CA LYS A 16 2.47 -8.22 -12.53
C LYS A 16 2.66 -6.90 -11.79
N GLU A 17 1.95 -5.84 -12.15
CA GLU A 17 2.03 -4.56 -11.46
C GLU A 17 1.53 -4.67 -10.03
N VAL A 18 0.42 -5.38 -9.82
CA VAL A 18 -0.14 -5.63 -8.48
C VAL A 18 0.84 -6.43 -7.62
N ILE A 19 1.41 -7.51 -8.17
CA ILE A 19 2.40 -8.34 -7.46
C ILE A 19 3.64 -7.52 -7.12
N ASN A 20 4.16 -6.73 -8.04
CA ASN A 20 5.34 -5.89 -7.79
C ASN A 20 5.05 -4.84 -6.73
N LEU A 21 3.92 -4.12 -6.83
CA LEU A 21 3.53 -3.12 -5.85
C LEU A 21 3.41 -3.72 -4.45
N LEU A 22 2.74 -4.87 -4.35
CA LEU A 22 2.59 -5.61 -3.11
C LEU A 22 3.95 -6.05 -2.54
N THR A 23 4.83 -6.59 -3.40
CA THR A 23 6.16 -7.06 -3.00
C THR A 23 7.03 -5.94 -2.44
N GLU A 24 7.04 -4.78 -3.10
CA GLU A 24 7.80 -3.62 -2.63
C GLU A 24 7.23 -3.09 -1.29
N LEU A 25 5.90 -2.99 -1.17
CA LEU A 25 5.26 -2.52 0.07
C LEU A 25 5.62 -3.38 1.28
N VAL A 26 5.49 -4.70 1.18
CA VAL A 26 5.73 -5.59 2.33
C VAL A 26 7.22 -5.80 2.62
N SER A 27 8.09 -5.48 1.66
CA SER A 27 9.54 -5.50 1.88
C SER A 27 10.00 -4.35 2.78
N ILE A 28 9.14 -3.34 3.00
CA ILE A 28 9.41 -2.21 3.89
C ILE A 28 8.91 -2.57 5.30
N PRO A 29 9.80 -2.68 6.29
CA PRO A 29 9.39 -3.08 7.62
C PRO A 29 8.68 -1.93 8.35
N SER A 30 7.49 -2.20 8.91
CA SER A 30 6.64 -1.21 9.60
C SER A 30 6.11 -1.67 10.96
N HIS A 31 6.74 -2.70 11.52
CA HIS A 31 6.36 -3.22 12.82
C HIS A 31 6.88 -2.38 13.99
N ASP A 32 6.30 -2.59 15.17
CA ASP A 32 6.71 -1.89 16.40
C ASP A 32 8.21 -2.07 16.71
N GLY A 33 8.82 -1.06 17.33
CA GLY A 33 10.24 -1.02 17.67
C GLY A 33 11.19 -0.50 16.58
N ILE A 34 10.67 -0.11 15.41
CA ILE A 34 11.44 0.51 14.33
C ILE A 34 11.40 2.04 14.45
N LYS A 35 12.55 2.70 14.25
CA LYS A 35 12.60 4.17 14.21
C LYS A 35 11.75 4.69 13.05
N GLY A 36 10.77 5.54 13.36
CA GLY A 36 9.84 6.06 12.36
C GLY A 36 8.88 5.01 11.81
N GLN A 37 8.75 3.85 12.45
CA GLN A 37 7.82 2.73 12.18
C GLN A 37 7.15 2.72 10.80
N GLU A 38 6.01 3.38 10.60
CA GLU A 38 5.24 3.33 9.34
C GLU A 38 5.75 4.25 8.23
N THR A 39 6.67 5.16 8.55
CA THR A 39 7.08 6.26 7.66
C THR A 39 7.65 5.77 6.34
N GLY A 40 8.44 4.68 6.35
CA GLY A 40 8.95 4.12 5.10
C GLY A 40 7.84 3.65 4.17
N VAL A 41 6.79 3.01 4.72
CA VAL A 41 5.62 2.56 3.95
C VAL A 41 4.81 3.78 3.49
N ALA A 42 4.60 4.75 4.37
CA ALA A 42 3.88 5.98 4.06
C ALA A 42 4.56 6.77 2.91
N GLU A 43 5.88 6.92 2.95
CA GLU A 43 6.69 7.56 1.90
C GLU A 43 6.60 6.82 0.57
N TYR A 44 6.63 5.48 0.60
CA TYR A 44 6.49 4.67 -0.60
C TYR A 44 5.11 4.87 -1.25
N ILE A 45 4.03 4.81 -0.45
CA ILE A 45 2.66 5.03 -0.92
C ILE A 45 2.50 6.46 -1.46
N TYR A 46 3.07 7.45 -0.77
CA TYR A 46 3.08 8.84 -1.23
C TYR A 46 3.72 8.97 -2.61
N ASN A 47 4.91 8.39 -2.80
CA ASN A 47 5.62 8.44 -4.08
C ASN A 47 4.87 7.70 -5.19
N PHE A 48 4.22 6.58 -4.86
CA PHE A 48 3.35 5.87 -5.80
C PHE A 48 2.24 6.78 -6.32
N PHE A 49 1.49 7.45 -5.43
CA PHE A 49 0.42 8.36 -5.85
C PHE A 49 0.92 9.58 -6.61
N VAL A 50 2.02 10.20 -6.17
CA VAL A 50 2.60 11.35 -6.88
C VAL A 50 3.05 10.98 -8.29
N LYS A 51 3.59 9.77 -8.49
CA LYS A 51 3.98 9.26 -9.80
C LYS A 51 2.78 9.09 -10.75
N GLU A 52 1.63 8.73 -10.20
CA GLU A 52 0.36 8.60 -10.94
C GLU A 52 -0.42 9.92 -11.05
N ASP A 53 0.21 11.06 -10.73
CA ASP A 53 -0.39 12.40 -10.75
C ASP A 53 -1.60 12.56 -9.82
N ILE A 54 -1.59 11.82 -8.69
CA ILE A 54 -2.59 11.91 -7.64
C ILE A 54 -2.06 12.76 -6.48
N GLU A 55 -2.83 13.77 -6.07
CA GLU A 55 -2.50 14.62 -4.94
C GLU A 55 -2.37 13.77 -3.66
N ALA A 56 -1.19 13.77 -3.05
CA ALA A 56 -0.91 13.05 -1.82
C ALA A 56 -0.17 13.91 -0.81
N GLN A 57 -0.27 13.56 0.46
CA GLN A 57 0.36 14.26 1.57
C GLN A 57 0.86 13.26 2.62
N LEU A 58 2.04 13.53 3.16
CA LEU A 58 2.56 12.88 4.37
C LEU A 58 2.19 13.73 5.58
N ILE A 59 1.58 13.11 6.58
CA ILE A 59 1.07 13.77 7.78
C ILE A 59 1.85 13.25 8.98
N PRO A 60 2.77 14.04 9.58
CA PRO A 60 3.46 13.67 10.80
C PRO A 60 2.46 13.48 11.95
N VAL A 61 2.64 12.41 12.73
CA VAL A 61 1.78 12.07 13.87
C VAL A 61 2.55 12.20 15.19
N ILE A 62 3.46 11.27 15.47
CA ILE A 62 4.27 11.23 16.70
C ILE A 62 5.55 10.43 16.45
N ASP A 63 6.65 10.76 17.16
CA ASP A 63 7.92 10.00 17.13
C ASP A 63 8.49 9.75 15.72
N GLY A 64 8.25 10.72 14.83
CA GLY A 64 8.64 10.64 13.42
C GLY A 64 7.76 9.75 12.55
N ARG A 65 6.73 9.09 13.11
CA ARG A 65 5.72 8.32 12.37
C ARG A 65 4.86 9.24 11.52
N CYS A 66 4.58 8.81 10.30
CA CYS A 66 3.75 9.55 9.35
C CYS A 66 2.59 8.70 8.86
N ASN A 67 1.42 9.33 8.74
CA ASN A 67 0.32 8.82 7.91
C ASN A 67 0.51 9.34 6.47
N VAL A 68 -0.16 8.67 5.52
CA VAL A 68 -0.27 9.16 4.14
C VAL A 68 -1.75 9.28 3.77
N THR A 69 -2.09 10.37 3.09
CA THR A 69 -3.42 10.55 2.50
C THR A 69 -3.27 10.90 1.03
N ALA A 70 -4.13 10.36 0.18
CA ALA A 70 -4.19 10.70 -1.24
C ALA A 70 -5.62 11.03 -1.66
N ARG A 71 -5.77 11.92 -2.64
CA ARG A 71 -7.06 12.41 -3.11
C ARG A 71 -7.08 12.50 -4.63
N LEU A 72 -7.91 11.66 -5.24
CA LEU A 72 -8.31 11.85 -6.63
C LEU A 72 -9.56 12.73 -6.69
N LYS A 73 -9.40 13.96 -7.17
CA LYS A 73 -10.52 14.93 -7.23
C LYS A 73 -11.43 14.62 -8.42
N GLY A 74 -12.69 14.27 -8.11
CA GLY A 74 -13.74 14.17 -9.13
C GLY A 74 -14.20 15.55 -9.64
N THR A 75 -14.97 15.55 -10.73
CA THR A 75 -15.48 16.76 -11.38
C THR A 75 -16.93 17.12 -11.00
N GLY A 76 -17.61 16.26 -10.24
CA GLY A 76 -19.00 16.45 -9.83
C GLY A 76 -19.17 16.97 -8.40
N ASN A 77 -20.43 17.18 -8.00
CA ASN A 77 -20.83 17.62 -6.65
C ASN A 77 -21.42 16.47 -5.80
N GLY A 78 -21.12 15.21 -6.15
CA GLY A 78 -21.63 14.03 -5.46
C GLY A 78 -20.87 13.68 -4.18
N ASN A 79 -21.25 12.55 -3.57
CA ASN A 79 -20.57 12.02 -2.39
C ASN A 79 -19.12 11.62 -2.71
N SER A 80 -18.26 11.73 -1.70
CA SER A 80 -16.87 11.23 -1.77
C SER A 80 -16.80 9.81 -1.23
N LEU A 81 -15.94 8.99 -1.83
CA LEU A 81 -15.60 7.66 -1.33
C LEU A 81 -14.25 7.74 -0.59
N LEU A 82 -14.21 7.23 0.64
CA LEU A 82 -13.00 7.18 1.46
C LEU A 82 -12.59 5.72 1.64
N PHE A 83 -11.37 5.39 1.23
CA PHE A 83 -10.71 4.13 1.56
C PHE A 83 -9.72 4.39 2.70
N THR A 84 -9.80 3.58 3.76
CA THR A 84 -8.92 3.69 4.93
C THR A 84 -8.35 2.33 5.28
N GLY A 85 -7.06 2.30 5.58
CA GLY A 85 -6.34 1.12 6.07
C GLY A 85 -5.25 1.55 7.07
N HIS A 86 -4.50 0.58 7.57
CA HIS A 86 -3.35 0.81 8.44
C HIS A 86 -2.09 0.21 7.80
N THR A 87 -0.93 0.79 8.07
CA THR A 87 0.34 0.41 7.42
C THR A 87 1.32 -0.28 8.37
N ASP A 88 0.99 -0.37 9.66
CA ASP A 88 1.76 -1.10 10.65
C ASP A 88 1.54 -2.62 10.54
N THR A 89 2.60 -3.36 10.83
CA THR A 89 2.59 -4.82 10.88
C THR A 89 3.01 -5.32 12.27
N VAL A 90 2.80 -6.60 12.53
CA VAL A 90 3.38 -7.24 13.71
C VAL A 90 4.82 -7.67 13.42
N PRO A 91 5.73 -7.67 14.42
CA PRO A 91 7.09 -8.15 14.21
C PRO A 91 7.09 -9.58 13.66
N PRO A 92 8.04 -9.93 12.78
CA PRO A 92 8.12 -11.27 12.24
C PRO A 92 8.27 -12.28 13.38
N MET A 93 7.33 -13.22 13.50
CA MET A 93 7.50 -14.38 14.37
C MET A 93 8.67 -15.20 13.83
N ILE A 94 9.58 -15.65 14.71
CA ILE A 94 10.86 -16.32 14.38
C ILE A 94 10.68 -17.40 13.30
N TRP A 95 10.80 -16.98 12.05
CA TRP A 95 11.16 -17.75 10.88
C TRP A 95 12.56 -17.29 10.52
N LYS A 96 13.49 -18.23 10.28
CA LYS A 96 14.93 -17.96 10.08
C LYS A 96 15.27 -17.24 8.75
N GLY A 97 14.37 -16.44 8.20
CA GLY A 97 14.61 -15.56 7.05
C GLY A 97 14.64 -14.12 7.53
N THR A 98 15.80 -13.47 7.50
CA THR A 98 16.03 -12.10 8.00
C THR A 98 15.40 -10.99 7.13
N HIS A 99 14.49 -11.36 6.22
CA HIS A 99 13.88 -10.45 5.25
C HIS A 99 12.41 -10.84 5.07
N MET A 100 11.48 -9.89 5.26
CA MET A 100 10.10 -10.04 4.78
C MET A 100 10.19 -10.15 3.27
N LYS A 101 9.93 -11.35 2.75
CA LYS A 101 10.02 -11.67 1.34
C LYS A 101 8.73 -12.38 0.98
N LEU A 102 7.97 -11.83 0.03
CA LEU A 102 6.86 -12.56 -0.55
C LEU A 102 7.41 -13.74 -1.33
N GLU A 103 6.96 -14.93 -0.95
CA GLU A 103 7.16 -16.14 -1.72
C GLU A 103 5.79 -16.65 -2.19
N PHE A 104 5.58 -16.60 -3.50
CA PHE A 104 4.40 -17.21 -4.12
C PHE A 104 4.65 -18.72 -4.24
N GLN A 105 4.16 -19.51 -3.28
CA GLN A 105 4.14 -20.97 -3.40
C GLN A 105 2.70 -21.46 -3.56
N ARG A 106 2.40 -22.04 -4.74
CA ARG A 106 1.14 -22.79 -5.01
C ARG A 106 -0.12 -22.10 -4.49
N GLU A 107 -0.44 -20.92 -5.03
CA GLU A 107 -1.67 -20.16 -4.75
C GLU A 107 -1.83 -19.68 -3.28
N LYS A 108 -0.77 -19.72 -2.47
CA LYS A 108 -0.77 -19.17 -1.12
C LYS A 108 0.26 -18.06 -0.99
N CYS A 109 -0.19 -16.87 -0.61
CA CYS A 109 0.63 -15.76 -0.17
C CYS A 109 0.80 -15.87 1.36
N THR A 110 2.03 -16.05 1.83
CA THR A 110 2.35 -16.05 3.27
C THR A 110 3.13 -14.79 3.60
N ASP A 111 2.54 -13.89 4.38
CA ASP A 111 3.19 -12.69 4.91
C ASP A 111 2.60 -12.30 6.26
N ALA A 112 3.37 -11.56 7.07
CA ALA A 112 2.96 -11.03 8.36
C ALA A 112 2.09 -9.76 8.16
N GLY A 113 0.91 -9.95 7.56
CA GLY A 113 -0.19 -8.99 7.57
C GLY A 113 -0.01 -7.76 6.68
N LEU A 114 -0.66 -7.77 5.52
CA LEU A 114 -1.05 -6.55 4.81
C LEU A 114 -2.58 -6.56 4.65
N LEU A 115 -3.27 -5.65 5.34
CA LEU A 115 -4.67 -5.33 5.07
C LEU A 115 -4.73 -3.86 4.65
N ILE A 116 -5.05 -3.64 3.37
CA ILE A 116 -5.38 -2.32 2.81
C ILE A 116 -6.85 -2.02 3.10
#